data_AF-A0A2H9QVP0-F1
#
_entry.id   AF-A0A2H9QVP0-F1
#
_cell.length_a   1.000
_cell.length_b   1.000
_cell.length_c   1.000
_cell.angle_alpha   90.00
_cell.angle_beta   90.00
_cell.angle_gamma   90.00
#
_symmetry.space_group_name_H-M   'P 1'
#
loop_
_entity.id
_entity.type
_entity.pdbx_description
1 polymer ?
#
loop_
_entity_poly.entity_id
_entity_poly.type
_entity_poly.pdbx_seq_one_letter_code
_entity_poly.pdbx_strand_id
1 'polypeptide(L)' 'KKTEIDFINGAIAKIGKRHGIETPLNNMLTCMVKALEKSRY' A
#
# COMPACT_ATOMS: atom_id res chain seq x y z
N LYS A 1 -8.63 12.81 -3.39
CA LYS A 1 -8.17 13.14 -2.00
C LYS A 1 -7.16 12.09 -1.56
N LYS A 2 -6.03 12.50 -0.98
CA LYS A 2 -4.94 11.63 -0.53
C LYS A 2 -5.26 10.97 0.83
N THR A 3 -4.84 9.72 1.01
CA THR A 3 -4.95 8.88 2.21
C THR A 3 -3.56 8.63 2.82
N GLU A 4 -3.50 8.04 4.01
CA GLU A 4 -2.26 7.65 4.69
C GLU A 4 -1.73 6.26 4.28
N ILE A 5 -2.30 5.64 3.24
CA ILE A 5 -2.05 4.23 2.88
C ILE A 5 -0.56 3.91 2.63
N ASP A 6 0.20 4.88 2.13
CA ASP A 6 1.64 4.74 1.87
C ASP A 6 2.48 4.64 3.14
N PHE A 7 2.02 5.23 4.25
CA PHE A 7 2.74 5.27 5.52
C PHE A 7 2.43 4.07 6.42
N ILE A 8 1.30 3.39 6.20
CA ILE A 8 0.90 2.20 6.95
C ILE A 8 1.16 0.96 6.09
N ASN A 9 0.24 0.58 5.21
CA ASN A 9 0.35 -0.63 4.39
C ASN A 9 1.53 -0.56 3.42
N GLY A 10 1.77 0.60 2.82
CA GLY A 10 2.91 0.82 1.94
C GLY A 10 4.26 0.71 2.68
N ALA A 11 4.32 1.11 3.96
CA ALA A 11 5.51 0.95 4.78
C ALA A 11 5.74 -0.51 5.16
N ILE A 12 4.69 -1.22 5.60
CA ILE A 12 4.76 -2.66 5.90
C ILE A 12 5.21 -3.46 4.67
N ALA A 13 4.66 -3.14 3.48
CA ALA A 13 5.06 -3.77 2.23
C ALA A 13 6.55 -3.58 1.90
N LYS A 14 7.07 -2.36 2.09
CA LYS A 14 8.50 -2.06 1.90
C LYS A 14 9.37 -2.81 2.91
N ILE A 15 8.95 -2.86 4.17
CA ILE A 15 9.68 -3.59 5.23
C ILE A 15 9.69 -5.09 4.90
N GLY A 16 8.54 -5.69 4.59
CA GLY A 16 8.44 -7.10 4.20
C GLY A 16 9.38 -7.45 3.06
N LYS A 17 9.39 -6.64 1.98
CA LYS A 17 10.31 -6.81 0.86
C LYS A 17 11.79 -6.79 1.28
N ARG A 18 12.18 -5.92 2.21
CA ARG A 18 13.57 -5.86 2.72
C ARG A 18 13.99 -7.09 3.51
N HIS A 19 13.03 -7.77 4.15
CA HIS A 19 13.29 -8.96 4.97
C HIS A 19 12.93 -10.28 4.26
N GLY A 20 12.55 -10.25 2.99
CA GLY A 20 12.11 -11.45 2.25
C GLY A 20 10.78 -12.01 2.74
N ILE A 21 9.96 -11.21 3.43
CA ILE A 21 8.64 -11.59 3.94
C ILE A 21 7.58 -11.07 2.98
N GLU A 22 6.78 -11.98 2.43
CA GLU A 22 5.68 -11.60 1.56
C GLU A 22 4.56 -10.93 2.36
N THR A 23 4.08 -9.79 1.85
CA THR A 23 2.98 -9.02 2.45
C THR A 23 1.85 -8.84 1.43
N PRO A 24 1.26 -9.92 0.91
CA PRO A 24 0.34 -9.86 -0.23
C PRO A 24 -0.88 -8.97 0.05
N LEU A 25 -1.43 -9.03 1.27
CA LEU A 25 -2.56 -8.20 1.66
C LEU A 25 -2.22 -6.70 1.68
N ASN A 26 -1.04 -6.33 2.22
CA ASN A 26 -0.60 -4.93 2.24
C ASN A 26 -0.38 -4.41 0.81
N ASN A 27 0.22 -5.22 -0.06
CA ASN A 27 0.40 -4.87 -1.46
C ASN A 27 -0.94 -4.62 -2.16
N MET A 28 -1.89 -5.55 -1.99
CA MET A 28 -3.21 -5.46 -2.58
C MET A 28 -3.96 -4.21 -2.09
N LEU A 29 -4.02 -3.98 -0.78
CA LEU A 29 -4.70 -2.83 -0.18
C LEU A 29 -4.07 -1.51 -0.64
N THR A 30 -2.74 -1.41 -0.65
CA THR A 30 -2.05 -0.21 -1.16
C THR A 30 -2.39 0.06 -2.63
N CYS A 31 -2.45 -0.97 -3.48
CA CYS A 31 -2.84 -0.81 -4.88
C CYS A 31 -4.29 -0.35 -5.05
N MET A 32 -5.23 -0.99 -4.34
CA MET A 32 -6.67 -0.67 -4.43
C MET A 32 -6.96 0.76 -3.97
N VAL A 33 -6.41 1.17 -2.82
CA VAL A 33 -6.63 2.52 -2.29
C VAL A 33 -6.02 3.56 -3.21
N LYS A 34 -4.83 3.32 -3.78
CA LYS A 34 -4.24 4.23 -4.78
C LYS A 34 -5.07 4.35 -6.06
N ALA A 35 -5.72 3.27 -6.50
CA ALA A 35 -6.64 3.32 -7.62
C ALA A 35 -7.86 4.21 -7.30
N LEU A 36 -8.43 4.07 -6.11
CA LEU A 36 -9.54 4.91 -5.62
C LEU A 36 -9.12 6.37 -5.39
N GLU A 37 -7.88 6.61 -4.94
CA GLU A 37 -7.35 7.97 -4.81
C GLU A 37 -7.30 8.67 -6.16
N LYS A 38 -6.83 7.97 -7.20
CA LYS A 38 -6.74 8.47 -8.57
C LYS A 38 -8.12 8.67 -9.21
N SER A 39 -9.09 7.80 -8.93
CA SER A 39 -10.43 7.90 -9.52
C SER A 39 -11.29 9.02 -8.93
N ARG A 40 -10.85 9.64 -7.82
CA ARG A 40 -11.51 10.79 -7.19
C ARG A 40 -10.92 12.14 -7.64
N TYR A 41 -10.23 12.15 -8.78
CA TYR A 41 -9.73 13.32 -9.49
C TYR A 41 -10.40 13.41 -10.86
#